data_AF-A0AAV6BLB0-F1
#
_entry.id   AF-A0AAV6BLB0-F1
#
_cell.length_a   1.000
_cell.length_b   1.000
_cell.length_c   1.000
_cell.angle_alpha   90.00
_cell.angle_beta   90.00
_cell.angle_gamma   90.00
#
_symmetry.space_group_name_H-M   'P 1'
#
loop_
_entity.id
_entity.type
_entity.pdbx_description
1 polymer ?
#
loop_
_entity_poly.entity_id
_entity_poly.type
_entity_poly.pdbx_seq_one_letter_code
_entity_poly.pdbx_strand_id
1 'polypeptide(L)'
;MDFRYVVCDVFTSQPLTGNQLAVFTDARAIPEGLLPLLAKEMNFSETVFVYPATAGGHARIRIFTPARELPFAGHPILGSAFVLGAPLQLETIILETGIGPVPVALQREGPRIVFGRMTQPIPTVEAVAETAAIVAALGGVKPVLPVERYVNGPRHVMINVESPDQVAQLAPDFGALARATSDNVSCFAGGGTRWKTRMFAPGHGINEDPATGSAAGPLACHLLRHGRLESGAEIEIAQGAEIGRPSTLYARATGTRDALSTVEVGGSAVTVARGEFRLPT
;
A
#
# COMPACT_ATOMS: atom_id res chain seq x y z
N MET A 1 -16.15 1.51 -27.08
CA MET A 1 -16.58 1.51 -25.67
C MET A 1 -15.73 2.54 -24.93
N ASP A 2 -16.35 3.42 -24.15
CA ASP A 2 -15.65 4.51 -23.45
C ASP A 2 -15.82 4.36 -21.93
N PHE A 3 -14.71 4.31 -21.20
CA PHE A 3 -14.70 4.09 -19.75
C PHE A 3 -14.03 5.25 -19.03
N ARG A 4 -14.75 5.93 -18.14
CA ARG A 4 -14.21 7.05 -17.37
C ARG A 4 -13.25 6.55 -16.29
N TYR A 5 -12.10 7.20 -16.18
CA TYR A 5 -11.12 6.91 -15.15
C TYR A 5 -10.50 8.19 -14.59
N VAL A 6 -9.98 8.05 -13.38
CA VAL A 6 -9.22 9.08 -12.68
C VAL A 6 -7.85 8.52 -12.37
N VAL A 7 -6.80 9.34 -12.53
CA VAL A 7 -5.47 9.04 -12.01
C VAL A 7 -5.26 9.87 -10.76
N CYS A 8 -4.85 9.22 -9.67
CA CYS A 8 -4.41 9.90 -8.46
C CYS A 8 -3.06 9.36 -8.00
N ASP A 9 -2.31 10.24 -7.34
CA ASP A 9 -1.10 9.89 -6.63
C ASP A 9 -1.42 9.77 -5.15
N VAL A 10 -1.09 8.63 -4.55
CA VAL A 10 -1.45 8.25 -3.18
C VAL A 10 -0.21 8.31 -2.28
N PHE A 11 -0.42 8.58 -0.99
CA PHE A 11 0.63 8.86 0.00
C PHE A 11 1.45 10.11 -0.33
N THR A 12 0.80 11.09 -0.94
CA THR A 12 1.38 12.40 -1.24
C THR A 12 0.30 13.48 -1.36
N SER A 13 0.71 14.72 -1.15
CA SER A 13 -0.06 15.93 -1.48
C SER A 13 0.49 16.66 -2.71
N GLN A 14 1.57 16.16 -3.31
CA GLN A 14 2.25 16.75 -4.47
C GLN A 14 2.03 15.87 -5.71
N PRO A 15 1.46 16.41 -6.80
CA PRO A 15 1.36 15.69 -8.06
C PRO A 15 2.70 15.16 -8.53
N LEU A 16 2.66 14.04 -9.22
CA LEU A 16 3.83 13.35 -9.76
C LEU A 16 4.81 12.96 -8.65
N THR A 17 4.32 12.53 -7.49
CA THR A 17 5.06 11.82 -6.43
C THR A 17 4.14 10.73 -5.86
N GLY A 18 4.44 10.07 -4.75
CA GLY A 18 3.54 9.04 -4.23
C GLY A 18 3.51 7.76 -5.08
N ASN A 19 2.48 6.94 -4.83
CA ASN A 19 2.16 5.75 -5.63
C ASN A 19 0.96 6.02 -6.53
N GLN A 20 1.10 5.73 -7.83
CA GLN A 20 0.10 6.02 -8.85
C GLN A 20 -1.03 5.01 -8.80
N LEU A 21 -2.27 5.50 -8.92
CA LEU A 21 -3.46 4.68 -8.96
C LEU A 21 -4.38 5.12 -10.09
N ALA A 22 -4.84 4.16 -10.89
CA ALA A 22 -5.93 4.36 -11.83
C ALA A 22 -7.25 3.89 -11.21
N VAL A 23 -8.29 4.72 -11.23
CA VAL A 23 -9.63 4.39 -10.72
C VAL A 23 -10.65 4.54 -11.85
N PHE A 24 -11.11 3.41 -12.40
CA PHE A 24 -12.26 3.36 -13.31
C PHE A 24 -13.53 3.56 -12.49
N THR A 25 -14.11 4.76 -12.58
CA THR A 25 -15.16 5.23 -11.66
C THR A 25 -16.53 4.58 -11.86
N ASP A 26 -16.72 3.86 -12.98
CA ASP A 26 -17.90 3.04 -13.24
C ASP A 26 -17.54 1.87 -14.15
N ALA A 27 -17.45 0.69 -13.55
CA ALA A 27 -17.05 -0.54 -14.23
C ALA A 27 -18.23 -1.44 -14.63
N ARG A 28 -19.49 -1.01 -14.45
CA ARG A 28 -20.68 -1.83 -14.76
C ARG A 28 -20.74 -2.30 -16.20
N ALA A 29 -20.26 -1.46 -17.12
CA ALA A 29 -20.25 -1.73 -18.55
C ALA A 29 -18.94 -2.34 -19.06
N ILE A 30 -17.95 -2.59 -18.18
CA ILE A 30 -16.67 -3.19 -18.57
C ILE A 30 -16.83 -4.72 -18.54
N PRO A 31 -16.67 -5.43 -19.66
CA PRO A 31 -16.66 -6.89 -19.68
C PRO A 31 -15.57 -7.47 -18.78
N GLU A 32 -15.86 -8.58 -18.10
CA GLU A 32 -14.93 -9.23 -17.15
C GLU A 32 -13.55 -9.54 -17.74
N GLY A 33 -13.51 -10.00 -19.00
CA GLY A 33 -12.25 -10.28 -19.69
C GLY A 33 -11.38 -9.05 -19.97
N LEU A 34 -11.95 -7.83 -19.93
CA LEU A 34 -11.20 -6.59 -20.15
C LEU A 34 -10.59 -6.01 -18.88
N LEU A 35 -11.07 -6.36 -17.69
CA LEU A 35 -10.53 -5.82 -16.43
C LEU A 35 -9.00 -6.05 -16.27
N PRO A 36 -8.48 -7.29 -16.41
CA PRO A 36 -7.03 -7.51 -16.32
C PRO A 36 -6.26 -6.87 -17.48
N LEU A 37 -6.86 -6.75 -18.68
CA LEU A 37 -6.22 -6.12 -19.83
C LEU A 37 -6.08 -4.61 -19.64
N LEU A 38 -7.12 -3.95 -19.13
CA LEU A 38 -7.09 -2.53 -18.79
C LEU A 38 -6.08 -2.24 -17.66
N ALA A 39 -6.05 -3.08 -16.62
CA ALA A 39 -5.06 -2.94 -15.55
C ALA A 39 -3.63 -3.07 -16.07
N LYS A 40 -3.39 -4.03 -16.97
CA LYS A 40 -2.10 -4.23 -17.63
C LYS A 40 -1.72 -3.07 -18.54
N GLU A 41 -2.67 -2.52 -19.28
CA GLU A 41 -2.45 -1.37 -20.17
C GLU A 41 -2.16 -0.08 -19.39
N MET A 42 -2.83 0.14 -18.25
CA MET A 42 -2.49 1.25 -17.35
C MET A 42 -1.08 1.11 -16.78
N ASN A 43 -0.64 -0.12 -16.51
CA ASN A 43 0.70 -0.48 -16.05
C ASN A 43 1.20 0.29 -14.81
N PHE A 44 0.28 0.69 -13.94
CA PHE A 44 0.58 1.12 -12.56
C PHE A 44 0.64 -0.09 -11.63
N SER A 45 1.10 0.11 -10.39
CA SER A 45 1.12 -0.95 -9.38
C SER A 45 -0.27 -1.60 -9.25
N GLU A 46 -1.32 -0.79 -9.22
CA GLU A 46 -2.70 -1.26 -9.24
C GLU A 46 -3.67 -0.34 -10.02
N THR A 47 -4.77 -0.95 -10.46
CA THR A 47 -5.93 -0.32 -11.08
C THR A 47 -7.20 -0.77 -10.35
N VAL A 48 -8.10 0.17 -10.09
CA VAL A 48 -9.36 -0.07 -9.38
C VAL A 48 -10.54 0.06 -10.31
N PHE A 49 -11.49 -0.86 -10.19
CA PHE A 49 -12.76 -0.85 -10.89
C PHE A 49 -13.90 -0.69 -9.89
N VAL A 50 -14.69 0.39 -10.05
CA VAL A 50 -15.73 0.77 -9.11
C VAL A 50 -17.10 0.27 -9.58
N TYR A 51 -17.85 -0.34 -8.67
CA TYR A 51 -19.19 -0.87 -8.86
C TYR A 51 -20.13 -0.29 -7.80
N PRO A 52 -21.46 -0.34 -8.03
CA PRO A 52 -22.43 -0.11 -6.96
C PRO A 52 -22.17 -1.02 -5.76
N ALA A 53 -22.40 -0.48 -4.56
CA ALA A 53 -22.37 -1.24 -3.32
C ALA A 53 -23.46 -2.34 -3.30
N THR A 54 -23.20 -3.40 -2.55
CA THR A 54 -24.04 -4.60 -2.44
C THR A 54 -24.34 -5.01 -1.00
N ALA A 55 -23.61 -4.46 -0.04
CA ALA A 55 -23.64 -4.83 1.38
C ALA A 55 -23.67 -3.60 2.30
N GLY A 56 -24.31 -2.51 1.85
CA GLY A 56 -24.51 -1.30 2.65
C GLY A 56 -23.29 -0.37 2.73
N GLY A 57 -22.24 -0.63 1.94
CA GLY A 57 -21.16 0.33 1.73
C GLY A 57 -21.56 1.48 0.80
N HIS A 58 -20.61 2.35 0.49
CA HIS A 58 -20.80 3.46 -0.46
C HIS A 58 -20.49 3.05 -1.89
N ALA A 59 -19.49 2.17 -2.08
CA ALA A 59 -19.13 1.59 -3.36
C ALA A 59 -18.45 0.24 -3.15
N ARG A 60 -18.54 -0.64 -4.16
CA ARG A 60 -17.74 -1.87 -4.22
C ARG A 60 -16.58 -1.67 -5.17
N ILE A 61 -15.39 -2.09 -4.77
CA ILE A 61 -14.18 -1.97 -5.58
C ILE A 61 -13.54 -3.32 -5.83
N ARG A 62 -12.99 -3.50 -7.03
CA ARG A 62 -12.09 -4.59 -7.37
C ARG A 62 -10.72 -4.02 -7.72
N ILE A 63 -9.66 -4.66 -7.25
CA ILE A 63 -8.29 -4.14 -7.31
C ILE A 63 -7.46 -5.10 -8.14
N PHE A 64 -6.81 -4.61 -9.19
CA PHE A 64 -5.99 -5.41 -10.08
C PHE A 64 -4.58 -4.86 -10.15
N THR A 65 -3.59 -5.73 -9.94
CA THR A 65 -2.24 -5.51 -10.48
C THR A 65 -2.24 -5.79 -11.98
N PRO A 66 -1.17 -5.46 -12.72
CA PRO A 66 -1.02 -5.89 -14.12
C PRO A 66 -1.09 -7.41 -14.34
N ALA A 67 -0.88 -8.22 -13.29
CA ALA A 67 -0.80 -9.67 -13.37
C ALA A 67 -2.05 -10.41 -12.83
N ARG A 68 -2.72 -9.86 -11.80
CA ARG A 68 -3.81 -10.53 -11.09
C ARG A 68 -4.68 -9.58 -10.27
N GLU A 69 -5.89 -10.04 -9.93
CA GLU A 69 -6.76 -9.42 -8.94
C GLU A 69 -6.23 -9.62 -7.51
N LEU A 70 -6.41 -8.60 -6.67
CA LEU A 70 -6.10 -8.63 -5.24
C LEU A 70 -7.38 -8.43 -4.42
N PRO A 71 -7.58 -9.19 -3.32
CA PRO A 71 -8.74 -9.00 -2.46
C PRO A 71 -8.63 -7.74 -1.59
N PHE A 72 -7.41 -7.24 -1.35
CA PHE A 72 -7.10 -6.08 -0.54
C PHE A 72 -5.75 -5.46 -0.95
N ALA A 73 -5.69 -4.12 -0.96
CA ALA A 73 -4.45 -3.36 -1.07
C ALA A 73 -4.63 -1.96 -0.46
N GLY A 74 -3.64 -1.49 0.30
CA GLY A 74 -3.75 -0.24 1.07
C GLY A 74 -3.87 1.02 0.19
N HIS A 75 -2.86 1.29 -0.65
CA HIS A 75 -2.88 2.52 -1.47
C HIS A 75 -4.09 2.59 -2.43
N PRO A 76 -4.56 1.48 -3.05
CA PRO A 76 -5.75 1.51 -3.90
C PRO A 76 -7.02 1.87 -3.16
N ILE A 77 -7.19 1.39 -1.92
CA ILE A 77 -8.33 1.73 -1.06
C ILE A 77 -8.29 3.22 -0.71
N LEU A 78 -7.14 3.73 -0.25
CA LEU A 78 -6.99 5.14 0.13
C LEU A 78 -7.22 6.07 -1.07
N GLY A 79 -6.60 5.79 -2.21
CA GLY A 79 -6.78 6.60 -3.43
C GLY A 79 -8.22 6.59 -3.93
N SER A 80 -8.89 5.43 -3.92
CA SER A 80 -10.31 5.31 -4.27
C SER A 80 -11.20 6.10 -3.31
N ALA A 81 -10.89 6.08 -2.01
CA ALA A 81 -11.61 6.85 -1.01
C ALA A 81 -11.52 8.37 -1.27
N PHE A 82 -10.34 8.87 -1.68
CA PHE A 82 -10.19 10.27 -2.09
C PHE A 82 -10.98 10.58 -3.36
N VAL A 83 -10.89 9.73 -4.39
CA VAL A 83 -11.57 9.94 -5.68
C VAL A 83 -13.09 9.94 -5.52
N LEU A 84 -13.63 8.97 -4.78
CA LEU A 84 -15.08 8.77 -4.62
C LEU A 84 -15.67 9.64 -3.50
N GLY A 85 -14.92 9.87 -2.43
CA GLY A 85 -15.36 10.66 -1.28
C GLY A 85 -15.40 12.17 -1.57
N ALA A 86 -14.52 12.67 -2.45
CA ALA A 86 -14.45 14.09 -2.80
C ALA A 86 -15.77 14.67 -3.32
N PRO A 87 -16.38 14.14 -4.42
CA PRO A 87 -17.61 14.69 -4.98
C PRO A 87 -18.83 14.53 -4.06
N LEU A 88 -18.79 13.56 -3.14
CA LEU A 88 -19.89 13.28 -2.20
C LEU A 88 -19.75 14.04 -0.87
N GLN A 89 -18.68 14.82 -0.69
CA GLN A 89 -18.36 15.53 0.55
C GLN A 89 -18.37 14.65 1.81
N LEU A 90 -18.06 13.36 1.66
CA LEU A 90 -18.07 12.41 2.79
C LEU A 90 -16.93 12.67 3.77
N GLU A 91 -17.22 12.54 5.06
CA GLU A 91 -16.23 12.46 6.15
C GLU A 91 -15.76 11.03 6.42
N THR A 92 -16.54 10.04 5.99
CA THR A 92 -16.17 8.63 6.01
C THR A 92 -16.77 7.95 4.80
N ILE A 93 -15.97 7.14 4.12
CA ILE A 93 -16.42 6.30 3.01
C ILE A 93 -16.14 4.84 3.34
N ILE A 94 -17.12 3.98 3.08
CA ILE A 94 -17.02 2.53 3.30
C ILE A 94 -16.92 1.87 1.93
N LEU A 95 -15.79 1.24 1.63
CA LEU A 95 -15.53 0.56 0.37
C LEU A 95 -15.66 -0.95 0.57
N GLU A 96 -16.54 -1.60 -0.18
CA GLU A 96 -16.66 -3.07 -0.19
C GLU A 96 -15.51 -3.66 -1.02
N THR A 97 -14.70 -4.50 -0.40
CA THR A 97 -13.52 -5.12 -1.01
C THR A 97 -13.64 -6.65 -1.01
N GLY A 98 -12.64 -7.35 -1.56
CA GLY A 98 -12.60 -8.82 -1.51
C GLY A 98 -12.46 -9.40 -0.09
N ILE A 99 -12.08 -8.59 0.89
CA ILE A 99 -12.03 -8.97 2.32
C ILE A 99 -13.21 -8.42 3.14
N GLY A 100 -14.20 -7.80 2.49
CA GLY A 100 -15.33 -7.15 3.14
C GLY A 100 -15.24 -5.62 3.16
N PRO A 101 -16.14 -4.94 3.91
CA PRO A 101 -16.21 -3.49 3.95
C PRO A 101 -15.02 -2.88 4.72
N VAL A 102 -14.37 -1.88 4.12
CA VAL A 102 -13.27 -1.14 4.72
C VAL A 102 -13.68 0.32 4.89
N PRO A 103 -13.83 0.83 6.13
CA PRO A 103 -14.08 2.24 6.38
C PRO A 103 -12.80 3.05 6.22
N VAL A 104 -12.92 4.20 5.57
CA VAL A 104 -11.87 5.21 5.43
C VAL A 104 -12.39 6.54 5.94
N ALA A 105 -11.85 7.01 7.06
CA ALA A 105 -12.11 8.33 7.60
C ALA A 105 -11.36 9.37 6.76
N LEU A 106 -12.00 10.49 6.44
CA LEU A 106 -11.50 11.54 5.56
C LEU A 106 -11.50 12.87 6.30
N GLN A 107 -10.31 13.43 6.52
CA GLN A 107 -10.15 14.76 7.09
C GLN A 107 -10.19 15.80 5.97
N ARG A 108 -10.87 16.92 6.24
CA ARG A 108 -11.18 17.93 5.23
C ARG A 108 -10.81 19.33 5.68
N GLU A 109 -10.40 20.14 4.71
CA GLU A 109 -10.30 21.59 4.80
C GLU A 109 -11.27 22.18 3.77
N GLY A 110 -12.47 22.57 4.23
CA GLY A 110 -13.57 22.92 3.35
C GLY A 110 -13.92 21.76 2.37
N PRO A 111 -13.96 21.99 1.05
CA PRO A 111 -14.31 20.93 0.09
C PRO A 111 -13.16 19.95 -0.18
N ARG A 112 -11.94 20.25 0.24
CA ARG A 112 -10.74 19.45 -0.05
C ARG A 112 -10.54 18.39 1.03
N ILE A 113 -10.31 17.14 0.61
CA ILE A 113 -9.79 16.09 1.50
C ILE A 113 -8.28 16.30 1.61
N VAL A 114 -7.75 16.37 2.84
CA VAL A 114 -6.33 16.57 3.12
C VAL A 114 -5.64 15.31 3.63
N PHE A 115 -6.39 14.42 4.28
CA PHE A 115 -5.85 13.18 4.84
C PHE A 115 -6.95 12.11 4.89
N GLY A 116 -6.57 10.85 4.68
CA GLY A 116 -7.46 9.71 4.88
C GLY A 116 -6.81 8.66 5.78
N ARG A 117 -7.62 7.92 6.53
CA ARG A 117 -7.18 6.84 7.42
C ARG A 117 -8.10 5.64 7.29
N MET A 118 -7.51 4.46 7.10
CA MET A 118 -8.22 3.18 7.05
C MET A 118 -7.76 2.28 8.19
N THR A 119 -8.65 1.40 8.64
CA THR A 119 -8.28 0.26 9.48
C THR A 119 -7.90 -0.92 8.58
N GLN A 120 -6.72 -1.50 8.81
CA GLN A 120 -6.26 -2.69 8.11
C GLN A 120 -6.59 -3.95 8.91
N PRO A 121 -6.65 -5.13 8.25
CA PRO A 121 -6.66 -6.40 8.94
C PRO A 121 -5.46 -6.52 9.88
N ILE A 122 -5.69 -7.10 11.07
CA ILE A 122 -4.61 -7.42 11.99
C ILE A 122 -3.75 -8.52 11.34
N PRO A 123 -2.44 -8.30 11.14
CA PRO A 123 -1.61 -9.27 10.46
C PRO A 123 -1.35 -10.49 11.36
N THR A 124 -1.27 -11.67 10.76
CA THR A 124 -0.58 -12.80 11.40
C THR A 124 0.92 -12.65 11.23
N VAL A 125 1.70 -13.27 12.11
CA VAL A 125 3.17 -13.21 12.07
C VAL A 125 3.79 -14.60 12.00
N GLU A 126 4.73 -14.76 11.10
CA GLU A 126 5.39 -16.01 10.74
C GLU A 126 6.92 -15.86 10.79
N ALA A 127 7.62 -16.94 11.12
CA ALA A 127 9.07 -17.00 10.93
C ALA A 127 9.43 -17.07 9.44
N VAL A 128 10.64 -16.62 9.10
CA VAL A 128 11.16 -16.58 7.72
C VAL A 128 12.33 -17.54 7.59
N ALA A 129 12.08 -18.74 7.06
CA ALA A 129 13.10 -19.78 6.92
C ALA A 129 14.22 -19.38 5.94
N GLU A 130 13.87 -18.59 4.92
CA GLU A 130 14.76 -18.12 3.86
C GLU A 130 15.52 -16.82 4.20
N THR A 131 15.53 -16.40 5.48
CA THR A 131 16.14 -15.12 5.92
C THR A 131 17.56 -14.92 5.39
N ALA A 132 18.40 -15.95 5.45
CA ALA A 132 19.79 -15.87 4.99
C ALA A 132 19.90 -15.56 3.48
N ALA A 133 19.03 -16.16 2.67
CA ALA A 133 19.00 -15.94 1.22
C ALA A 133 18.49 -14.53 0.88
N ILE A 134 17.44 -14.06 1.57
CA ILE A 134 16.93 -12.69 1.40
C ILE A 134 18.00 -11.66 1.77
N VAL A 135 18.64 -11.83 2.93
CA VAL A 135 19.70 -10.93 3.40
C VAL A 135 20.89 -10.90 2.43
N ALA A 136 21.30 -12.05 1.91
CA ALA A 136 22.36 -12.12 0.91
C ALA A 136 21.97 -11.36 -0.37
N ALA A 137 20.73 -11.52 -0.86
CA ALA A 137 20.23 -10.81 -2.03
C ALA A 137 20.11 -9.29 -1.82
N LEU A 138 19.97 -8.83 -0.58
CA LEU A 138 20.00 -7.40 -0.21
C LEU A 138 21.43 -6.85 -0.02
N GLY A 139 22.47 -7.61 -0.37
CA GLY A 139 23.86 -7.18 -0.21
C GLY A 139 24.46 -7.47 1.17
N GLY A 140 23.90 -8.42 1.91
CA GLY A 140 24.45 -8.87 3.20
C GLY A 140 24.17 -7.92 4.35
N VAL A 141 23.02 -7.23 4.33
CA VAL A 141 22.56 -6.39 5.44
C VAL A 141 22.53 -7.14 6.77
N LYS A 142 22.65 -6.43 7.88
CA LYS A 142 22.60 -7.03 9.22
C LYS A 142 21.32 -6.61 9.91
N PRO A 143 20.32 -7.51 10.05
CA PRO A 143 19.10 -7.19 10.77
C PRO A 143 19.39 -6.87 12.24
N VAL A 144 18.82 -5.78 12.76
CA VAL A 144 18.95 -5.37 14.17
C VAL A 144 17.78 -5.84 15.05
N LEU A 145 16.73 -6.35 14.40
CA LEU A 145 15.58 -7.04 15.01
C LEU A 145 15.38 -8.39 14.32
N PRO A 146 14.63 -9.33 14.93
CA PRO A 146 14.25 -10.57 14.28
C PRO A 146 13.59 -10.32 12.92
N VAL A 147 13.99 -11.06 11.89
CA VAL A 147 13.33 -11.01 10.58
C VAL A 147 12.05 -11.83 10.65
N GLU A 148 10.92 -11.18 10.38
CA GLU A 148 9.58 -11.75 10.51
C GLU A 148 8.76 -11.46 9.26
N ARG A 149 7.80 -12.35 8.97
CA ARG A 149 6.82 -12.18 7.91
C ARG A 149 5.47 -11.82 8.49
N TYR A 150 4.86 -10.77 7.96
CA TYR A 150 3.52 -10.31 8.32
C TYR A 150 2.54 -10.59 7.18
N VAL A 151 1.35 -11.08 7.51
CA VAL A 151 0.31 -11.42 6.51
C VAL A 151 -1.01 -10.73 6.84
N ASN A 152 -1.40 -9.76 6.02
CA ASN A 152 -2.68 -9.03 6.10
C ASN A 152 -3.43 -9.04 4.77
N GLY A 153 -3.25 -10.12 4.00
CA GLY A 153 -3.60 -10.24 2.60
C GLY A 153 -2.33 -10.51 1.79
N PRO A 154 -1.58 -9.46 1.39
CA PRO A 154 -0.20 -9.64 0.94
C PRO A 154 0.72 -10.11 2.07
N ARG A 155 1.87 -10.69 1.69
CA ARG A 155 2.91 -11.16 2.61
C ARG A 155 4.09 -10.20 2.57
N HIS A 156 4.54 -9.74 3.74
CA HIS A 156 5.59 -8.76 3.90
C HIS A 156 6.69 -9.27 4.84
N VAL A 157 7.89 -9.47 4.33
CA VAL A 157 9.09 -9.73 5.14
C VAL A 157 9.64 -8.41 5.65
N MET A 158 9.81 -8.29 6.96
CA MET A 158 10.27 -7.10 7.66
C MET A 158 11.73 -7.24 8.07
N ILE A 159 12.59 -6.35 7.57
CA ILE A 159 14.02 -6.34 7.86
C ILE A 159 14.41 -4.96 8.41
N ASN A 160 14.57 -4.86 9.73
CA ASN A 160 15.08 -3.65 10.35
C ASN A 160 16.60 -3.61 10.28
N VAL A 161 17.18 -2.52 9.77
CA VAL A 161 18.64 -2.29 9.74
C VAL A 161 19.03 -1.04 10.55
N GLU A 162 20.32 -0.80 10.69
CA GLU A 162 20.87 0.18 11.64
C GLU A 162 20.47 1.62 11.31
N SER A 163 20.57 2.02 10.03
CA SER A 163 20.43 3.42 9.65
C SER A 163 19.61 3.64 8.37
N PRO A 164 18.92 4.80 8.25
CA PRO A 164 18.26 5.19 7.01
C PRO A 164 19.21 5.26 5.81
N ASP A 165 20.49 5.59 6.01
CA ASP A 165 21.50 5.60 4.94
C ASP A 165 21.75 4.18 4.40
N GLN A 166 21.78 3.17 5.26
CA GLN A 166 21.90 1.78 4.84
C GLN A 166 20.70 1.36 3.98
N VAL A 167 19.48 1.79 4.33
CA VAL A 167 18.28 1.57 3.50
C VAL A 167 18.41 2.30 2.15
N ALA A 168 18.83 3.57 2.16
CA ALA A 168 18.99 4.37 0.94
C ALA A 168 19.99 3.73 -0.05
N GLN A 169 21.08 3.15 0.47
CA GLN A 169 22.17 2.60 -0.34
C GLN A 169 21.95 1.16 -0.81
N LEU A 170 20.81 0.51 -0.47
CA LEU A 170 20.56 -0.87 -0.92
C LEU A 170 20.60 -0.96 -2.44
N ALA A 171 21.36 -1.94 -2.94
CA ALA A 171 21.38 -2.33 -4.34
C ALA A 171 21.07 -3.83 -4.42
N PRO A 172 19.79 -4.23 -4.31
CA PRO A 172 19.43 -5.64 -4.30
C PRO A 172 19.78 -6.35 -5.61
N ASP A 173 20.24 -7.59 -5.52
CA ASP A 173 20.18 -8.52 -6.66
C ASP A 173 18.73 -8.99 -6.79
N PHE A 174 17.97 -8.32 -7.66
CA PHE A 174 16.55 -8.64 -7.88
C PHE A 174 16.32 -10.07 -8.37
N GLY A 175 17.26 -10.64 -9.14
CA GLY A 175 17.17 -12.01 -9.60
C GLY A 175 17.35 -13.01 -8.45
N ALA A 176 18.33 -12.77 -7.59
CA ALA A 176 18.53 -13.57 -6.37
C ALA A 176 17.35 -13.40 -5.41
N LEU A 177 16.84 -12.18 -5.23
CA LEU A 177 15.71 -11.90 -4.35
C LEU A 177 14.44 -12.61 -4.81
N ALA A 178 14.13 -12.56 -6.11
CA ALA A 178 12.99 -13.27 -6.70
C ALA A 178 13.09 -14.80 -6.59
N ARG A 179 14.31 -15.36 -6.57
CA ARG A 179 14.52 -16.80 -6.29
C ARG A 179 14.42 -17.13 -4.81
N ALA A 180 14.81 -16.20 -3.94
CA ALA A 180 14.81 -16.42 -2.50
C ALA A 180 13.40 -16.41 -1.92
N THR A 181 12.52 -15.51 -2.39
CA THR A 181 11.16 -15.40 -1.86
C THR A 181 10.18 -14.82 -2.88
N SER A 182 8.92 -15.21 -2.76
CA SER A 182 7.80 -14.61 -3.50
C SER A 182 7.12 -13.46 -2.76
N ASP A 183 7.54 -13.16 -1.53
CA ASP A 183 6.92 -12.14 -0.70
C ASP A 183 7.50 -10.75 -0.96
N ASN A 184 6.77 -9.72 -0.54
CA ASN A 184 7.28 -8.36 -0.55
C ASN A 184 8.34 -8.20 0.55
N VAL A 185 9.50 -7.66 0.23
CA VAL A 185 10.59 -7.47 1.19
C VAL A 185 10.72 -5.99 1.52
N SER A 186 10.42 -5.62 2.77
CA SER A 186 10.53 -4.25 3.27
C SER A 186 11.75 -4.13 4.18
N CYS A 187 12.74 -3.35 3.74
CA CYS A 187 13.91 -3.02 4.53
C CYS A 187 13.77 -1.60 5.07
N PHE A 188 13.89 -1.43 6.39
CA PHE A 188 13.59 -0.17 7.05
C PHE A 188 14.53 0.15 8.21
N ALA A 189 14.66 1.44 8.50
CA ALA A 189 15.46 1.96 9.60
C ALA A 189 14.92 3.32 10.04
N GLY A 190 15.22 3.73 11.28
CA GLY A 190 14.68 4.94 11.85
C GLY A 190 14.73 4.93 13.37
N GLY A 191 14.02 5.88 13.97
CA GLY A 191 13.97 6.03 15.42
C GLY A 191 12.81 6.93 15.85
N GLY A 192 12.30 6.69 17.06
CA GLY A 192 11.10 7.35 17.55
C GLY A 192 9.93 7.14 16.59
N THR A 193 9.36 8.25 16.11
CA THR A 193 8.19 8.24 15.22
C THR A 193 8.52 8.41 13.73
N ARG A 194 9.80 8.40 13.33
CA ARG A 194 10.21 8.61 11.93
C ARG A 194 11.03 7.45 11.39
N TRP A 195 10.56 6.89 10.29
CA TRP A 195 11.09 5.68 9.68
C TRP A 195 11.25 5.85 8.18
N LYS A 196 12.31 5.27 7.62
CA LYS A 196 12.55 5.16 6.19
C LYS A 196 12.40 3.69 5.80
N THR A 197 11.73 3.41 4.69
CA THR A 197 11.62 2.06 4.15
C THR A 197 11.84 2.06 2.63
N ARG A 198 12.28 0.93 2.12
CA ARG A 198 12.20 0.56 0.70
C ARG A 198 11.58 -0.83 0.60
N MET A 199 10.73 -1.03 -0.40
CA MET A 199 10.03 -2.28 -0.61
C MET A 199 10.37 -2.85 -1.98
N PHE A 200 10.78 -4.12 -2.01
CA PHE A 200 11.13 -4.84 -3.22
C PHE A 200 10.23 -6.06 -3.40
N ALA A 201 9.70 -6.26 -4.61
CA ALA A 201 8.83 -7.39 -4.94
C ALA A 201 9.12 -7.94 -6.35
N PRO A 202 10.38 -8.28 -6.69
CA PRO A 202 10.74 -8.64 -8.07
C PRO A 202 10.01 -9.90 -8.58
N GLY A 203 9.58 -10.81 -7.69
CA GLY A 203 8.73 -11.95 -8.02
C GLY A 203 7.31 -11.57 -8.51
N HIS A 204 6.91 -10.31 -8.34
CA HIS A 204 5.67 -9.72 -8.84
C HIS A 204 5.90 -8.77 -10.02
N GLY A 205 7.12 -8.73 -10.58
CA GLY A 205 7.48 -7.83 -11.67
C GLY A 205 7.71 -6.38 -11.24
N ILE A 206 7.71 -6.12 -9.93
CA ILE A 206 7.96 -4.79 -9.35
C ILE A 206 9.31 -4.83 -8.65
N ASN A 207 10.34 -4.28 -9.28
CA ASN A 207 11.67 -4.24 -8.66
C ASN A 207 11.63 -3.45 -7.35
N GLU A 208 11.01 -2.26 -7.36
CA GLU A 208 10.83 -1.41 -6.18
C GLU A 208 9.50 -0.66 -6.25
N ASP A 209 8.73 -0.68 -5.15
CA ASP A 209 7.42 -0.01 -5.05
C ASP A 209 7.55 1.36 -4.34
N PRO A 210 6.92 2.44 -4.85
CA PRO A 210 7.08 3.77 -4.28
C PRO A 210 6.38 3.99 -2.93
N ALA A 211 5.26 3.30 -2.68
CA ALA A 211 4.56 3.40 -1.40
C ALA A 211 3.71 2.14 -1.12
N THR A 212 4.15 1.35 -0.15
CA THR A 212 3.52 0.06 0.13
C THR A 212 2.58 0.17 1.33
N GLY A 213 1.36 0.66 1.08
CA GLY A 213 0.36 0.90 2.14
C GLY A 213 0.01 -0.33 2.98
N SER A 214 0.03 -1.54 2.40
CA SER A 214 -0.21 -2.78 3.15
C SER A 214 0.96 -3.19 4.05
N ALA A 215 2.16 -2.65 3.83
CA ALA A 215 3.34 -2.89 4.68
C ALA A 215 3.45 -1.88 5.84
N ALA A 216 2.85 -0.69 5.71
CA ALA A 216 2.94 0.37 6.71
C ALA A 216 2.37 -0.05 8.09
N GLY A 217 1.19 -0.69 8.08
CA GLY A 217 0.58 -1.24 9.29
C GLY A 217 1.45 -2.32 9.96
N PRO A 218 1.82 -3.38 9.22
CA PRO A 218 2.80 -4.38 9.67
C PRO A 218 4.12 -3.82 10.21
N LEU A 219 4.64 -2.72 9.64
CA LEU A 219 5.84 -2.05 10.16
C LEU A 219 5.57 -1.48 11.56
N ALA A 220 4.46 -0.78 11.77
CA ALA A 220 4.07 -0.29 13.10
C ALA A 220 3.86 -1.44 14.09
N CYS A 221 3.24 -2.55 13.65
CA CYS A 221 3.10 -3.75 14.47
C CYS A 221 4.46 -4.34 14.87
N HIS A 222 5.38 -4.45 13.93
CA HIS A 222 6.72 -4.99 14.19
C HIS A 222 7.47 -4.14 15.22
N LEU A 223 7.43 -2.82 15.08
CA LEU A 223 8.05 -1.91 16.05
C LEU A 223 7.41 -2.01 17.44
N LEU A 224 6.08 -2.09 17.53
CA LEU A 224 5.36 -2.27 18.79
C LEU A 224 5.76 -3.60 19.46
N ARG A 225 5.75 -4.70 18.71
CA ARG A 225 6.07 -6.05 19.23
C ARG A 225 7.50 -6.15 19.75
N HIS A 226 8.45 -5.49 19.08
CA HIS A 226 9.85 -5.46 19.50
C HIS A 226 10.19 -4.33 20.47
N GLY A 227 9.18 -3.65 21.05
CA GLY A 227 9.38 -2.64 22.08
C GLY A 227 10.07 -1.37 21.62
N ARG A 228 10.01 -1.06 20.32
CA ARG A 228 10.55 0.16 19.70
C ARG A 228 9.53 1.29 19.63
N LEU A 229 8.26 0.98 19.84
CA LEU A 229 7.13 1.90 19.75
C LEU A 229 6.13 1.60 20.86
N GLU A 230 5.56 2.65 21.45
CA GLU A 230 4.46 2.52 22.41
C GLU A 230 3.13 2.22 21.68
N SER A 231 2.23 1.53 22.39
CA SER A 231 0.89 1.22 21.86
C SER A 231 0.15 2.51 21.50
N GLY A 232 -0.32 2.62 20.27
CA GLY A 232 -1.03 3.80 19.78
C GLY A 232 -0.16 4.99 19.40
N ALA A 233 1.17 4.88 19.45
CA ALA A 233 2.02 5.92 18.88
C ALA A 233 1.94 5.90 17.34
N GLU A 234 1.84 7.08 16.74
CA GLU A 234 1.83 7.24 15.29
C GLU A 234 3.26 7.36 14.76
N ILE A 235 3.55 6.63 13.69
CA ILE A 235 4.79 6.72 12.95
C ILE A 235 4.56 7.32 11.56
N GLU A 236 5.52 8.11 11.12
CA GLU A 236 5.67 8.61 9.77
C GLU A 236 6.72 7.75 9.04
N ILE A 237 6.36 7.26 7.86
CA ILE A 237 7.16 6.33 7.06
C ILE A 237 7.44 6.99 5.70
N ALA A 238 8.71 7.28 5.43
CA ALA A 238 9.17 7.76 4.14
C ALA A 238 9.57 6.59 3.22
N GLN A 239 9.04 6.57 2.00
CA GLN A 239 9.31 5.55 0.99
C GLN A 239 9.47 6.17 -0.42
N GLY A 240 10.17 5.47 -1.32
CA GLY A 240 10.16 5.74 -2.76
C GLY A 240 11.05 6.90 -3.23
N ALA A 241 11.79 7.54 -2.32
CA ALA A 241 12.71 8.62 -2.67
C ALA A 241 13.78 8.17 -3.68
N GLU A 242 14.30 6.95 -3.52
CA GLU A 242 15.34 6.34 -4.35
C GLU A 242 14.93 6.15 -5.81
N ILE A 243 13.63 6.06 -6.08
CA ILE A 243 13.05 5.89 -7.42
C ILE A 243 12.32 7.15 -7.90
N GLY A 244 12.57 8.31 -7.28
CA GLY A 244 11.99 9.59 -7.68
C GLY A 244 10.49 9.73 -7.38
N ARG A 245 9.98 8.92 -6.44
CA ARG A 245 8.56 8.84 -6.06
C ARG A 245 8.41 8.97 -4.54
N PRO A 246 8.83 10.10 -3.96
CA PRO A 246 8.77 10.28 -2.51
C PRO A 246 7.32 10.18 -2.04
N SER A 247 7.12 9.39 -0.99
CA SER A 247 5.83 9.04 -0.43
C SER A 247 5.91 9.09 1.09
N THR A 248 4.85 9.60 1.73
CA THR A 248 4.74 9.65 3.19
C THR A 248 3.50 8.88 3.63
N LEU A 249 3.74 7.77 4.31
CA LEU A 249 2.70 6.94 4.92
C LEU A 249 2.68 7.18 6.41
N TYR A 250 1.50 7.05 7.01
CA TYR A 250 1.32 7.12 8.46
C TYR A 250 0.75 5.81 8.93
N ALA A 251 1.27 5.29 10.04
CA ALA A 251 0.77 4.05 10.61
C ALA A 251 0.69 4.12 12.13
N ARG A 252 -0.26 3.40 12.69
CA ARG A 252 -0.43 3.21 14.12
C ARG A 252 -0.89 1.79 14.39
N ALA A 253 -0.30 1.16 15.38
CA ALA A 253 -0.79 -0.11 15.91
C ALA A 253 -1.11 0.06 17.40
N THR A 254 -2.22 -0.54 17.85
CA THR A 254 -2.52 -0.67 19.28
C THR A 254 -2.47 -2.14 19.67
N GLY A 255 -2.25 -2.38 20.96
CA GLY A 255 -2.24 -3.71 21.56
C GLY A 255 -1.09 -3.87 22.54
N THR A 256 -0.65 -5.11 22.71
CA THR A 256 0.55 -5.50 23.45
C THR A 256 1.58 -6.12 22.50
N ARG A 257 2.74 -6.53 23.04
CA ARG A 257 3.76 -7.21 22.25
C ARG A 257 3.33 -8.58 21.70
N ASP A 258 2.34 -9.19 22.35
CA ASP A 258 1.87 -10.54 22.02
C ASP A 258 0.46 -10.55 21.41
N ALA A 259 -0.30 -9.46 21.57
CA ALA A 259 -1.67 -9.36 21.11
C ALA A 259 -1.96 -7.97 20.52
N LEU A 260 -1.95 -7.89 19.18
CA LEU A 260 -2.33 -6.69 18.43
C LEU A 260 -3.85 -6.53 18.44
N SER A 261 -4.35 -5.30 18.60
CA SER A 261 -5.79 -5.00 18.65
C SER A 261 -6.28 -4.16 17.48
N THR A 262 -5.52 -3.14 17.06
CA THR A 262 -5.88 -2.33 15.88
C THR A 262 -4.65 -1.99 15.06
N VAL A 263 -4.86 -1.87 13.74
CA VAL A 263 -3.83 -1.42 12.80
C VAL A 263 -4.47 -0.39 11.88
N GLU A 264 -3.93 0.81 11.87
CA GLU A 264 -4.43 1.92 11.06
C GLU A 264 -3.32 2.43 10.16
N VAL A 265 -3.69 2.74 8.91
CA VAL A 265 -2.80 3.35 7.93
C VAL A 265 -3.47 4.56 7.32
N GLY A 266 -2.73 5.65 7.16
CA GLY A 266 -3.23 6.89 6.58
C GLY A 266 -2.21 7.62 5.72
N GLY A 267 -2.71 8.64 5.03
CA GLY A 267 -1.93 9.50 4.17
C GLY A 267 -2.80 10.42 3.34
N SER A 268 -2.15 11.23 2.51
CA SER A 268 -2.83 12.10 1.55
C SER A 268 -2.90 11.45 0.16
N ALA A 269 -3.82 11.92 -0.67
CA ALA A 269 -3.80 11.63 -2.10
C ALA A 269 -4.23 12.87 -2.90
N VAL A 270 -3.77 12.95 -4.15
CA VAL A 270 -4.08 14.05 -5.06
C VAL A 270 -4.51 13.50 -6.42
N THR A 271 -5.65 13.95 -6.94
CA THR A 271 -6.06 13.67 -8.31
C THR A 271 -5.16 14.44 -9.27
N VAL A 272 -4.56 13.75 -10.24
CA VAL A 272 -3.65 14.34 -11.22
C VAL A 272 -4.23 14.37 -12.63
N ALA A 273 -5.11 13.42 -12.98
CA ALA A 273 -5.76 13.41 -14.29
C ALA A 273 -7.17 12.81 -14.21
N ARG A 274 -8.00 13.18 -15.18
CA ARG A 274 -9.31 12.57 -15.45
C ARG A 274 -9.39 12.33 -16.95
N GLY A 275 -9.93 11.19 -17.36
CA GLY A 275 -9.98 10.84 -18.78
C GLY A 275 -11.00 9.76 -19.10
N GLU A 276 -11.02 9.41 -20.39
CA GLU A 276 -11.81 8.31 -20.94
C GLU A 276 -10.87 7.31 -21.63
N PHE A 277 -11.00 6.04 -21.27
CA PHE A 277 -10.33 4.93 -21.94
C PHE A 277 -11.22 4.44 -23.09
N ARG A 278 -10.74 4.54 -24.33
CA ARG A 278 -11.54 4.21 -25.52
C ARG A 278 -11.03 2.94 -26.19
N LEU A 279 -11.93 1.98 -26.40
CA LEU A 279 -11.68 0.78 -27.18
C LEU A 279 -12.58 0.75 -28.42
N PRO A 280 -12.07 0.33 -29.60
CA PRO A 280 -12.91 0.13 -30.76
C PRO A 280 -14.03 -0.87 -30.45
N THR A 281 -15.20 -0.62 -31.03
CA THR A 281 -16.37 -1.51 -30.98
C THR A 281 -16.18 -2.71 -31.90
#